data_AF-A0A7C9D583-F1
#
_entry.id   AF-A0A7C9D583-F1
#
_cell.length_a   1.000
_cell.length_b   1.000
_cell.length_c   1.000
_cell.angle_alpha   90.00
_cell.angle_beta   90.00
_cell.angle_gamma   90.00
#
_symmetry.space_group_name_H-M   'P 1'
#
loop_
_entity.id
_entity.type
_entity.pdbx_description
1 polymer ?
#
loop_
_entity_poly.entity_id
_entity_poly.type
_entity_poly.pdbx_seq_one_letter_code
_entity_poly.pdbx_strand_id
1 'polypeptide(L)'
;SGSVCDVSSRPQREQLMETVNTLFHGKLNILVNNAGGVSFYKPTQNYTVEEFSNVMALNFDSAFHLSQLAYPMLKASGEGSLIFISSIASLLAFDIGAVYGPAKGALNQLAKNLACEWA
;
A
#
# COMPACT_ATOMS: atom_id res chain seq x y z
N SER A 1 -13.25 -16.99 -5.01
CA SER A 1 -13.68 -15.83 -5.81
C SER A 1 -12.61 -14.74 -5.72
N GLY A 2 -12.65 -13.72 -6.57
CA GLY A 2 -11.74 -12.58 -6.51
C GLY A 2 -12.38 -11.34 -7.15
N SER A 3 -11.84 -10.17 -6.82
CA SER A 3 -12.26 -8.88 -7.38
C SER A 3 -11.10 -8.28 -8.17
N VAL A 4 -11.38 -7.69 -9.33
CA VAL A 4 -10.40 -6.96 -10.12
C VAL A 4 -10.29 -5.53 -9.58
N CYS A 5 -9.08 -5.06 -9.32
CA CYS A 5 -8.80 -3.71 -8.85
C CYS A 5 -7.38 -3.29 -9.26
N ASP A 6 -7.27 -2.16 -9.96
CA ASP A 6 -6.01 -1.42 -10.02
C ASP A 6 -5.85 -0.59 -8.75
N VAL A 7 -4.96 -1.02 -7.87
CA VAL A 7 -4.73 -0.37 -6.58
C VAL A 7 -4.08 1.01 -6.70
N SER A 8 -3.53 1.36 -7.86
CA SER A 8 -3.02 2.71 -8.13
C SER A 8 -4.19 3.69 -8.38
N SER A 9 -5.36 3.17 -8.76
CA SER A 9 -6.58 3.95 -8.95
C SER A 9 -7.32 4.15 -7.63
N ARG A 10 -7.52 5.41 -7.23
CA ARG A 10 -8.28 5.73 -6.02
C ARG A 10 -9.75 5.25 -6.07
N PRO A 11 -10.53 5.54 -7.12
CA PRO A 11 -11.92 5.07 -7.19
C PRO A 11 -12.05 3.54 -7.12
N GLN A 12 -11.11 2.81 -7.73
CA GLN A 12 -11.16 1.34 -7.69
C GLN A 12 -10.83 0.77 -6.30
N ARG A 13 -9.97 1.44 -5.52
CA ARG A 13 -9.75 1.08 -4.11
C ARG A 13 -11.01 1.27 -3.27
N GLU A 14 -11.72 2.38 -3.47
CA GLU A 14 -12.98 2.67 -2.77
C GLU A 14 -14.04 1.60 -3.09
N GLN A 15 -14.24 1.30 -4.38
CA GLN A 15 -15.16 0.24 -4.83
C GLN A 15 -14.79 -1.16 -4.30
N LEU A 16 -13.50 -1.49 -4.29
CA LEU A 16 -13.03 -2.77 -3.73
C LEU A 16 -13.40 -2.86 -2.23
N MET A 17 -13.17 -1.80 -1.47
CA MET A 17 -13.41 -1.79 -0.04
C MET A 17 -14.90 -1.78 0.32
N GLU A 18 -15.75 -1.16 -0.49
CA GLU A 18 -17.22 -1.31 -0.37
C GLU A 18 -17.65 -2.77 -0.60
N THR A 19 -17.07 -3.43 -1.60
CA THR A 19 -17.33 -4.85 -1.89
C THR A 19 -16.89 -5.73 -0.72
N VAL A 20 -15.68 -5.51 -0.18
CA VAL A 20 -15.17 -6.23 1.00
C VAL A 20 -16.06 -6.01 2.21
N ASN A 21 -16.47 -4.76 2.47
CA ASN A 21 -17.36 -4.44 3.57
C ASN A 21 -18.69 -5.19 3.48
N THR A 22 -19.26 -5.28 2.29
CA THR A 22 -20.50 -6.02 2.04
C THR A 22 -20.31 -7.52 2.25
N LEU A 23 -19.27 -8.10 1.65
CA LEU A 23 -19.01 -9.54 1.68
C LEU A 23 -18.61 -10.05 3.08
N PHE A 24 -17.89 -9.25 3.84
CA PHE A 24 -17.42 -9.65 5.17
C PHE A 24 -18.24 -9.03 6.30
N HIS A 25 -19.42 -8.48 5.98
CA HIS A 25 -20.35 -7.91 6.95
C HIS A 25 -19.70 -6.89 7.89
N GLY A 26 -18.86 -6.03 7.32
CA GLY A 26 -18.16 -4.97 8.02
C GLY A 26 -17.03 -5.42 8.95
N LYS A 27 -16.56 -6.67 8.84
CA LYS A 27 -15.46 -7.20 9.68
C LYS A 27 -14.35 -7.78 8.82
N LEU A 28 -13.15 -7.21 8.92
CA LEU A 28 -11.97 -7.70 8.22
C LEU A 28 -10.92 -8.10 9.24
N ASN A 29 -10.48 -9.35 9.24
CA ASN A 29 -9.42 -9.78 10.17
C ASN A 29 -8.02 -9.40 9.68
N ILE A 30 -7.75 -9.50 8.37
CA ILE A 30 -6.40 -9.33 7.84
C ILE A 30 -6.43 -8.52 6.54
N LEU A 31 -5.62 -7.46 6.47
CA LEU A 31 -5.28 -6.77 5.23
C LEU A 31 -3.78 -6.98 4.92
N VAL A 32 -3.48 -7.50 3.73
CA VAL A 32 -2.10 -7.63 3.24
C VAL A 32 -1.87 -6.69 2.07
N ASN A 33 -1.13 -5.61 2.32
CA ASN A 33 -0.68 -4.66 1.31
C ASN A 33 0.56 -5.22 0.59
N ASN A 34 0.32 -6.06 -0.43
CA ASN A 34 1.38 -6.72 -1.20
C ASN A 34 1.76 -6.00 -2.50
N ALA A 35 0.81 -5.34 -3.15
CA ALA A 35 1.04 -4.73 -4.45
C ALA A 35 2.21 -3.74 -4.41
N GLY A 36 3.07 -3.82 -5.43
CA GLY A 36 4.29 -3.03 -5.50
C GLY A 36 5.23 -3.57 -6.57
N GLY A 37 6.18 -2.75 -6.98
CA GLY A 37 7.16 -3.10 -8.00
C GLY A 37 7.87 -1.89 -8.58
N VAL A 38 8.83 -2.18 -9.46
CA VAL A 38 9.59 -1.19 -10.22
C VAL A 38 9.21 -1.35 -11.69
N SER A 39 8.54 -0.35 -12.27
CA SER A 39 8.14 -0.39 -13.67
C SER A 39 9.27 -0.01 -14.64
N PHE A 40 10.28 0.75 -14.17
CA PHE A 40 11.36 1.28 -15.00
C PHE A 40 12.67 1.37 -14.22
N TYR A 41 13.77 0.97 -14.86
CA TYR A 41 15.14 1.08 -14.35
C TYR A 41 15.86 2.18 -15.14
N LYS A 42 16.03 3.35 -14.53
CA LYS A 42 16.75 4.46 -15.20
C LYS A 42 17.40 5.42 -14.21
N PRO A 43 18.40 6.20 -14.66
CA PRO A 43 19.01 7.25 -13.86
C PRO A 43 17.99 8.26 -13.36
N THR A 44 18.15 8.71 -12.11
CA THR A 44 17.21 9.63 -11.42
C THR A 44 16.89 10.87 -12.23
N GLN A 45 17.88 11.48 -12.89
CA GLN A 45 17.72 12.69 -13.70
C GLN A 45 16.82 12.52 -14.94
N ASN A 46 16.49 11.28 -15.30
CA ASN A 46 15.64 10.96 -16.44
C ASN A 46 14.20 10.62 -16.05
N TYR A 47 13.85 10.63 -14.75
CA TYR A 47 12.47 10.43 -14.30
C TYR A 47 11.60 11.64 -14.66
N THR A 48 10.42 11.37 -15.22
CA THR A 48 9.36 12.36 -15.32
C THR A 48 8.58 12.41 -14.01
N VAL A 49 7.81 13.48 -13.82
CA VAL A 49 6.93 13.65 -12.65
C VAL A 49 5.84 12.58 -12.63
N GLU A 50 5.35 12.17 -13.81
CA GLU A 50 4.34 11.13 -13.95
C GLU A 50 4.87 9.77 -13.52
N GLU A 51 6.10 9.40 -13.91
CA GLU A 51 6.69 8.13 -13.50
C GLU A 51 6.99 8.09 -12.00
N PHE A 52 7.49 9.21 -11.44
CA PHE A 52 7.62 9.35 -9.99
C PHE A 52 6.27 9.10 -9.30
N SER A 53 5.22 9.77 -9.77
CA SER A 53 3.87 9.67 -9.22
C SER A 53 3.33 8.25 -9.34
N ASN A 54 3.58 7.56 -10.45
CA ASN A 54 3.16 6.18 -10.66
C ASN A 54 3.88 5.21 -9.71
N VAL A 55 5.19 5.38 -9.49
CA VAL A 55 5.93 4.56 -8.53
C VAL A 55 5.39 4.77 -7.11
N MET A 56 5.14 6.02 -6.71
CA MET A 56 4.58 6.34 -5.39
C MET A 56 3.15 5.82 -5.24
N ALA A 57 2.30 6.01 -6.26
CA ALA A 57 0.91 5.57 -6.27
C ALA A 57 0.81 4.05 -6.04
N LEU A 58 1.64 3.28 -6.75
CA LEU A 58 1.65 1.82 -6.63
C LEU A 58 2.29 1.34 -5.33
N ASN A 59 3.42 1.91 -4.91
CA ASN A 59 4.25 1.34 -3.84
C ASN A 59 3.99 1.91 -2.44
N PHE A 60 3.31 3.04 -2.32
CA PHE A 60 3.02 3.68 -1.04
C PHE A 60 1.55 4.10 -0.93
N ASP A 61 1.06 4.94 -1.85
CA ASP A 61 -0.27 5.55 -1.70
C ASP A 61 -1.38 4.49 -1.70
N SER A 62 -1.24 3.46 -2.54
CA SER A 62 -2.14 2.30 -2.60
C SER A 62 -2.37 1.70 -1.21
N ALA A 63 -1.30 1.33 -0.54
CA ALA A 63 -1.28 0.69 0.76
C ALA A 63 -1.74 1.61 1.87
N PHE A 64 -1.34 2.88 1.84
CA PHE A 64 -1.78 3.89 2.79
C PHE A 64 -3.31 4.06 2.76
N HIS A 65 -3.87 4.31 1.58
CA HIS A 65 -5.31 4.55 1.43
C HIS A 65 -6.14 3.30 1.72
N LEU A 66 -5.70 2.12 1.26
CA LEU A 66 -6.39 0.86 1.58
C LEU A 66 -6.42 0.61 3.09
N SER A 67 -5.34 0.95 3.80
CA SER A 67 -5.30 0.88 5.26
C SER A 67 -6.30 1.82 5.91
N GLN A 68 -6.41 3.07 5.43
CA GLN A 68 -7.42 4.03 5.91
C GLN A 68 -8.86 3.52 5.71
N LEU A 69 -9.16 3.01 4.52
CA LEU A 69 -10.49 2.47 4.19
C LEU A 69 -10.81 1.19 4.99
N ALA A 70 -9.80 0.37 5.29
CA ALA A 70 -9.98 -0.88 6.03
C ALA A 70 -10.15 -0.68 7.53
N TYR A 71 -9.65 0.42 8.10
CA TYR A 71 -9.61 0.64 9.54
C TYR A 71 -10.93 0.38 10.28
N PRO A 72 -12.10 0.87 9.83
CA PRO A 72 -13.37 0.59 10.51
C PRO A 72 -13.66 -0.91 10.62
N MET A 73 -13.37 -1.67 9.57
CA MET A 73 -13.62 -3.12 9.54
C MET A 73 -12.60 -3.91 10.34
N LEU A 74 -11.33 -3.50 10.30
CA LEU A 74 -10.25 -4.08 11.10
C LEU A 74 -10.55 -3.90 12.59
N LYS A 75 -11.00 -2.71 12.99
CA LYS A 75 -11.41 -2.40 14.36
C LYS A 75 -12.64 -3.21 14.78
N ALA A 76 -13.64 -3.31 13.92
CA ALA A 76 -14.88 -4.06 14.19
C ALA A 76 -14.66 -5.57 14.29
N SER A 77 -13.59 -6.10 13.68
CA SER A 77 -13.17 -7.49 13.82
C SER A 77 -12.69 -7.82 15.24
N GLY A 78 -12.05 -6.88 15.94
CA GLY A 78 -11.49 -7.07 17.29
C GLY A 78 -10.15 -7.81 17.33
N GLU A 79 -9.71 -8.39 16.21
CA GLU A 79 -8.44 -9.10 16.04
C GLU A 79 -7.77 -8.71 14.70
N GLY A 80 -7.97 -7.45 14.28
CA GLY A 80 -7.46 -6.92 13.02
C GLY A 80 -5.93 -6.92 12.94
N SER A 81 -5.40 -7.37 11.79
CA SER A 81 -3.98 -7.36 11.47
C SER A 81 -3.74 -6.70 10.12
N LEU A 82 -2.72 -5.84 10.06
CA LEU A 82 -2.36 -5.08 8.88
C LEU A 82 -0.90 -5.33 8.52
N ILE A 83 -0.67 -5.94 7.36
CA ILE A 83 0.64 -6.43 6.93
C ILE A 83 1.07 -5.66 5.69
N PHE A 84 2.29 -5.11 5.72
CA PHE A 84 2.91 -4.46 4.57
C PHE A 84 4.04 -5.31 4.01
N ILE A 85 4.01 -5.56 2.69
CA ILE A 85 5.13 -6.18 2.00
C ILE A 85 6.08 -5.07 1.52
N SER A 86 7.15 -4.88 2.28
CA SER A 86 8.21 -3.92 1.99
C SER A 86 9.28 -4.55 1.06
N SER A 87 10.52 -4.04 1.11
CA SER A 87 11.66 -4.53 0.34
C SER A 87 12.96 -4.28 1.07
N ILE A 88 14.00 -5.08 0.81
CA ILE A 88 15.37 -4.77 1.27
C ILE A 88 15.86 -3.41 0.75
N ALA A 89 15.33 -2.94 -0.38
CA ALA A 89 15.58 -1.60 -0.91
C ALA A 89 15.08 -0.46 -0.02
N SER A 90 14.25 -0.76 0.98
CA SER A 90 13.88 0.19 2.03
C SER A 90 15.00 0.47 3.04
N LEU A 91 16.02 -0.40 3.07
CA LEU A 91 17.12 -0.35 4.04
C LEU A 91 18.48 -0.14 3.36
N LEU A 92 18.64 -0.65 2.15
CA LEU A 92 19.89 -0.59 1.39
C LEU A 92 19.67 0.11 0.04
N ALA A 93 20.71 0.78 -0.44
CA ALA A 93 20.70 1.39 -1.76
C ALA A 93 21.01 0.32 -2.83
N PHE A 94 20.23 0.34 -3.91
CA PHE A 94 20.43 -0.49 -5.10
C PHE A 94 20.20 0.36 -6.34
N ASP A 95 20.82 -0.01 -7.45
CA ASP A 95 20.60 0.62 -8.75
C ASP A 95 19.33 0.10 -9.43
N ILE A 96 18.18 0.28 -8.74
CA ILE A 96 16.86 -0.19 -9.19
C ILE A 96 15.83 0.93 -9.33
N GLY A 97 16.32 2.16 -9.51
CA GLY A 97 15.50 3.38 -9.54
C GLY A 97 15.37 4.03 -8.17
N ALA A 98 15.72 5.32 -8.10
CA ALA A 98 15.88 6.04 -6.84
C ALA A 98 14.58 6.27 -6.03
N VAL A 99 13.40 6.09 -6.65
CA VAL A 99 12.09 6.37 -6.02
C VAL A 99 11.54 5.16 -5.26
N TYR A 100 11.83 3.94 -5.74
CA TYR A 100 11.24 2.72 -5.20
C TYR A 100 11.69 2.44 -3.76
N GLY A 101 13.00 2.56 -3.48
CA GLY A 101 13.55 2.37 -2.14
C GLY A 101 12.90 3.28 -1.09
N PRO A 102 12.87 4.61 -1.32
CA PRO A 102 12.13 5.55 -0.47
C PRO A 102 10.65 5.20 -0.27
N ALA A 103 9.92 4.81 -1.34
CA ALA A 103 8.51 4.42 -1.21
C ALA A 103 8.33 3.20 -0.27
N LYS A 104 9.20 2.20 -0.38
CA LYS A 104 9.20 1.04 0.54
C LYS A 104 9.70 1.40 1.95
N GLY A 105 10.62 2.35 2.08
CA GLY A 105 11.02 2.95 3.35
C GLY A 105 9.86 3.64 4.07
N ALA A 106 9.03 4.37 3.32
CA ALA A 106 7.83 5.01 3.85
C ALA A 106 6.81 3.98 4.38
N LEU A 107 6.66 2.82 3.73
CA LEU A 107 5.82 1.73 4.28
C LEU A 107 6.33 1.21 5.63
N ASN A 108 7.65 1.07 5.80
CA ASN A 108 8.20 0.63 7.09
C ASN A 108 7.90 1.65 8.20
N GLN A 109 8.00 2.94 7.90
CA GLN A 109 7.70 3.98 8.88
C GLN A 109 6.20 4.08 9.15
N LEU A 110 5.37 3.93 8.12
CA LEU A 110 3.92 3.88 8.25
C LEU A 110 3.51 2.74 9.18
N ALA A 111 4.04 1.52 8.98
CA ALA A 111 3.73 0.37 9.83
C ALA A 111 4.02 0.66 11.32
N LYS A 112 5.17 1.28 11.63
CA LYS A 112 5.53 1.67 13.00
C LYS A 112 4.56 2.69 13.58
N ASN A 113 4.22 3.72 12.79
CA ASN A 113 3.32 4.78 13.24
C ASN A 113 1.91 4.22 13.50
N LEU A 114 1.37 3.42 12.57
CA LEU A 114 0.05 2.80 12.72
C LEU A 114 0.03 1.81 13.90
N ALA A 115 1.11 1.08 14.15
CA ALA A 115 1.20 0.20 15.32
C ALA A 115 1.14 0.98 16.65
N CYS A 116 1.60 2.23 16.70
CA CYS A 116 1.43 3.09 17.87
C CYS A 116 0.05 3.74 17.94
N GLU A 117 -0.48 4.16 16.80
CA GLU A 117 -1.73 4.95 16.71
C GLU A 117 -2.99 4.08 16.84
N TRP A 118 -2.96 2.84 16.34
CA TRP A 118 -4.13 1.96 16.21
C TRP A 118 -4.12 0.77 17.18
N ALA A 119 -3.16 0.71 18.10
CA ALA A 119 -3.13 -0.29 19.16
C ALA A 119 -4.31 -0.17 20.14
#